data_AF-A0AAU8M183-F1
#
_entry.id   AF-A0AAU8M183-F1
#
_cell.length_a   1.000
_cell.length_b   1.000
_cell.length_c   1.000
_cell.angle_alpha   90.00
_cell.angle_beta   90.00
_cell.angle_gamma   90.00
#
_symmetry.space_group_name_H-M   'P 1'
#
loop_
_entity.id
_entity.type
_entity.pdbx_description
1 polymer ?
#
loop_
_entity_poly.entity_id
_entity_poly.type
_entity_poly.pdbx_seq_one_letter_code
_entity_poly.pdbx_strand_id
1 'polypeptide(L)'
;MLSSKRADYRATSPIIHRPGNTAAHHIVGNGALSTRAREILKKFNIDPNSPLNGVYLPRQAGAAEGSLHTGRHLNISIEEVNHRIAHLDSREAVLSELAQIKLDLLTRSLPLQRIDL
;
A
#
# COMPACT_ATOMS: atom_id res chain seq x y z
N MET A 1 -37.33 20.86 15.20
CA MET A 1 -36.96 20.48 13.81
C MET A 1 -35.48 20.81 13.60
N LEU A 2 -34.71 19.83 13.10
CA LEU A 2 -33.32 19.84 12.58
C LEU A 2 -32.24 20.48 13.49
N SER A 3 -31.38 19.74 14.20
CA SER A 3 -30.29 18.84 13.76
C SER A 3 -29.39 19.39 12.66
N SER A 4 -28.19 19.85 13.02
CA SER A 4 -26.94 19.19 12.65
C SER A 4 -25.74 19.98 13.17
N LYS A 5 -25.20 19.57 14.32
CA LYS A 5 -23.79 19.81 14.65
C LYS A 5 -22.97 18.86 13.78
N ARG A 6 -22.33 19.37 12.74
CA ARG A 6 -21.12 18.75 12.18
C ARG A 6 -20.02 19.78 12.25
N ALA A 7 -19.34 19.77 13.39
CA ALA A 7 -18.08 20.44 13.58
C ALA A 7 -17.10 19.91 12.54
N ASP A 8 -16.40 20.85 11.92
CA ASP A 8 -15.40 20.64 10.90
C ASP A 8 -14.29 19.72 11.40
N TYR A 9 -14.33 18.45 10.98
CA TYR A 9 -13.15 17.59 10.99
C TYR A 9 -12.23 18.00 9.83
N ARG A 10 -11.69 19.22 9.89
CA ARG A 10 -10.56 19.66 9.06
C ARG A 10 -9.26 19.28 9.78
N ALA A 11 -9.04 17.98 9.95
CA ALA A 11 -7.76 17.43 10.36
C ALA A 11 -6.90 17.22 9.10
N THR A 12 -5.79 17.93 9.07
CA THR A 12 -4.68 17.90 8.11
C THR A 12 -4.38 16.50 7.55
N SER A 13 -5.00 16.13 6.43
CA SER A 13 -4.42 15.10 5.57
C SER A 13 -3.27 15.75 4.80
N PRO A 14 -2.02 15.26 4.88
CA PRO A 14 -0.97 15.73 3.99
C PRO A 14 -1.48 15.54 2.55
N ILE A 15 -1.43 16.60 1.75
CA ILE A 15 -1.69 16.49 0.32
C ILE A 15 -0.63 15.54 -0.22
N ILE A 16 -0.98 14.27 -0.43
CA ILE A 16 -0.09 13.30 -1.06
C ILE A 16 0.03 13.73 -2.52
N HIS A 17 1.07 14.51 -2.82
CA HIS A 17 1.39 14.88 -4.19
C HIS A 17 1.74 13.61 -4.96
N ARG A 18 0.90 13.25 -5.93
CA ARG A 18 1.18 12.14 -6.84
C ARG A 18 2.27 12.59 -7.81
N PRO A 19 3.47 11.96 -7.81
CA PRO A 19 4.52 12.34 -8.75
C PRO A 19 4.08 12.09 -10.20
N GLY A 20 4.63 12.86 -11.13
CA GLY A 20 4.35 12.72 -12.56
C GLY A 20 4.57 11.29 -13.06
N ASN A 21 3.67 10.82 -13.92
CA ASN A 21 3.73 9.49 -14.54
C ASN A 21 3.86 8.29 -13.57
N THR A 22 3.27 8.41 -12.38
CA THR A 22 3.10 7.31 -11.43
C THR A 22 1.66 6.78 -11.43
N ALA A 23 1.43 5.62 -10.84
CA ALA A 23 0.11 5.05 -10.59
C ALA A 23 0.00 4.57 -9.14
N ALA A 24 -1.21 4.60 -8.58
CA ALA A 24 -1.47 3.99 -7.28
C ALA A 24 -1.29 2.48 -7.37
N HIS A 25 -0.57 1.91 -6.40
CA HIS A 25 -0.32 0.49 -6.25
C HIS A 25 -0.69 0.08 -4.83
N HIS A 26 -1.58 -0.91 -4.69
CA HIS A 26 -1.91 -1.50 -3.39
C HIS A 26 -0.78 -2.42 -2.93
N ILE A 27 -0.37 -2.29 -1.68
CA ILE A 27 0.58 -3.20 -1.04
C ILE A 27 -0.10 -4.54 -0.79
N VAL A 28 -1.19 -4.53 -0.01
CA VAL A 28 -2.11 -5.66 0.09
C VAL A 28 -3.12 -5.56 -1.04
N GLY A 29 -2.96 -6.42 -2.04
CA GLY A 29 -3.84 -6.49 -3.21
C GLY A 29 -5.23 -7.09 -2.92
N ASN A 30 -6.05 -7.17 -3.97
CA ASN A 30 -7.41 -7.72 -3.92
C ASN A 30 -7.51 -9.16 -4.45
N GLY A 31 -6.39 -9.79 -4.85
CA GLY A 31 -6.36 -11.14 -5.39
C GLY A 31 -6.48 -12.22 -4.32
N ALA A 32 -6.77 -13.46 -4.75
CA ALA A 32 -6.95 -14.61 -3.86
C ALA A 32 -5.75 -14.85 -2.93
N LEU A 33 -4.53 -14.64 -3.43
CA LEU A 33 -3.30 -14.77 -2.64
C LEU A 33 -3.25 -13.76 -1.48
N SER A 34 -3.85 -12.57 -1.60
CA SER A 34 -3.79 -11.53 -0.56
C SER A 34 -4.83 -11.71 0.56
N THR A 35 -5.64 -12.77 0.53
CA THR A 35 -6.78 -12.95 1.45
C THR A 35 -6.35 -12.85 2.92
N ARG A 36 -5.25 -13.49 3.30
CA ARG A 36 -4.74 -13.49 4.68
C ARG A 36 -4.36 -12.10 5.17
N ALA A 37 -3.59 -11.34 4.38
CA ALA A 37 -3.24 -9.97 4.73
C ALA A 37 -4.49 -9.06 4.79
N ARG A 38 -5.47 -9.27 3.90
CA ARG A 38 -6.73 -8.52 3.94
C ARG A 38 -7.54 -8.77 5.21
N GLU A 39 -7.54 -10.00 5.74
CA GLU A 39 -8.15 -10.31 7.04
C GLU A 39 -7.51 -9.52 8.17
N ILE A 40 -6.18 -9.38 8.17
CA ILE A 40 -5.45 -8.57 9.15
C ILE A 40 -5.80 -7.08 9.03
N LEU A 41 -5.83 -6.52 7.81
CA LEU A 41 -6.27 -5.14 7.60
C LEU A 41 -7.68 -4.91 8.16
N LYS A 42 -8.61 -5.83 7.88
CA LYS A 42 -9.98 -5.78 8.38
C LYS A 42 -10.04 -5.88 9.90
N LYS A 43 -9.27 -6.78 10.51
CA LYS A 43 -9.18 -6.98 11.97
C LYS A 43 -8.83 -5.68 12.70
N PHE A 44 -7.98 -4.84 12.11
CA PHE A 44 -7.52 -3.58 12.71
C PHE A 44 -8.17 -2.34 12.10
N ASN A 45 -9.30 -2.49 11.41
CA ASN A 45 -10.08 -1.41 10.78
C ASN A 45 -9.22 -0.51 9.86
N ILE A 46 -8.29 -1.12 9.12
CA ILE A 46 -7.51 -0.45 8.07
C ILE A 46 -8.27 -0.65 6.76
N ASP A 47 -8.76 0.44 6.17
CA ASP A 47 -9.42 0.38 4.86
C ASP A 47 -8.41 -0.08 3.79
N PRO A 48 -8.66 -1.18 3.06
CA PRO A 48 -7.75 -1.66 2.03
C PRO A 48 -7.57 -0.66 0.86
N ASN A 49 -8.50 0.27 0.67
CA ASN A 49 -8.39 1.33 -0.34
C ASN A 49 -7.73 2.61 0.20
N SER A 50 -7.37 2.63 1.48
CA SER A 50 -6.71 3.78 2.11
C SER A 50 -5.32 4.02 1.52
N PRO A 51 -4.85 5.29 1.45
CA PRO A 51 -3.45 5.58 1.15
C PRO A 51 -2.48 4.92 2.13
N LEU A 52 -2.93 4.46 3.30
CA LEU A 52 -2.12 3.65 4.23
C LEU A 52 -1.69 2.32 3.60
N ASN A 53 -2.53 1.70 2.76
CA ASN A 53 -2.24 0.47 2.00
C ASN A 53 -1.74 0.76 0.57
N GLY A 54 -1.44 2.01 0.24
CA GLY A 54 -1.07 2.43 -1.12
C GLY A 54 0.31 3.09 -1.21
N VAL A 55 0.92 2.98 -2.38
CA VAL A 55 2.12 3.74 -2.79
C VAL A 55 1.99 4.16 -4.26
N TYR A 56 2.59 5.28 -4.63
CA TYR A 56 2.69 5.68 -6.03
C TYR A 56 3.96 5.09 -6.65
N LEU A 57 3.79 4.31 -7.72
CA LEU A 57 4.90 3.67 -8.42
C LEU A 57 4.98 4.15 -9.88
N PRO A 58 6.18 4.32 -10.44
CA PRO A 58 6.38 4.79 -11.81
C PRO A 58 5.77 3.84 -12.85
N ARG A 59 5.14 4.41 -13.89
CA ARG A 59 4.69 3.63 -15.07
C ARG A 59 5.79 3.37 -16.09
N GLN A 60 6.88 4.15 -16.03
CA GLN A 60 8.04 4.02 -16.93
C GLN A 60 9.34 4.21 -16.13
N ALA A 61 10.42 3.58 -16.58
CA ALA A 61 11.74 3.75 -15.98
C ALA A 61 12.16 5.22 -16.01
N GLY A 62 12.78 5.70 -14.94
CA GLY A 62 13.28 7.08 -14.82
C GLY A 62 12.21 8.15 -14.55
N ALA A 63 10.91 7.84 -14.53
CA ALA A 63 9.88 8.84 -14.20
C ALA A 63 9.75 9.14 -12.70
N ALA A 64 10.05 8.16 -11.86
CA ALA A 64 10.10 8.28 -10.41
C ALA A 64 10.96 7.14 -9.81
N GLU A 65 11.25 7.24 -8.52
CA GLU A 65 11.83 6.14 -7.75
C GLU A 65 10.83 4.98 -7.59
N GLY A 66 11.33 3.77 -7.41
CA GLY A 66 10.52 2.58 -7.14
C GLY A 66 10.35 1.58 -8.28
N SER A 67 9.78 0.44 -7.91
CA SER A 67 9.39 -0.63 -8.83
C SER A 67 8.39 -0.12 -9.87
N LEU A 68 8.42 -0.70 -11.08
CA LEU A 68 7.48 -0.30 -12.12
C LEU A 68 6.06 -0.82 -11.83
N HIS A 69 5.06 0.00 -12.15
CA HIS A 69 3.65 -0.39 -12.12
C HIS A 69 3.20 -0.89 -13.51
N THR A 70 3.47 -2.15 -13.82
CA THR A 70 3.08 -2.77 -15.11
C THR A 70 1.78 -3.57 -15.03
N GLY A 71 1.20 -3.71 -13.84
CA GLY A 71 0.00 -4.53 -13.59
C GLY A 71 0.29 -6.04 -13.50
N ARG A 72 1.53 -6.47 -13.76
CA ARG A 72 1.98 -7.85 -13.58
C ARG A 72 2.84 -7.94 -12.30
N HIS A 73 2.38 -8.73 -11.34
CA HIS A 73 3.07 -8.95 -10.07
C HIS A 73 3.62 -10.37 -10.02
N LEU A 74 4.81 -10.57 -9.45
CA LEU A 74 5.27 -11.90 -9.07
C LEU A 74 4.46 -12.37 -7.85
N ASN A 75 4.02 -13.62 -7.86
CA ASN A 75 3.33 -14.22 -6.72
C ASN A 75 4.17 -14.15 -5.44
N ILE A 76 5.49 -14.33 -5.56
CA ILE A 76 6.43 -14.27 -4.42
C ILE A 76 6.37 -12.93 -3.68
N SER A 77 6.13 -11.81 -4.38
CA SER A 77 6.00 -10.49 -3.75
C SER A 77 4.72 -10.40 -2.94
N ILE A 78 3.63 -11.00 -3.43
CA ILE A 78 2.35 -11.05 -2.70
C ILE A 78 2.49 -11.95 -1.47
N GLU A 79 3.16 -13.09 -1.60
CA GLU A 79 3.44 -14.02 -0.51
C GLU A 79 4.32 -13.37 0.57
N GLU A 80 5.35 -12.61 0.19
CA GLU A 80 6.20 -11.87 1.13
C GLU A 80 5.38 -10.84 1.93
N VAL A 81 4.54 -10.05 1.25
CA VAL A 81 3.62 -9.10 1.92
C VAL A 81 2.69 -9.83 2.89
N ASN A 82 2.15 -10.98 2.49
CA ASN A 82 1.32 -11.78 3.38
C ASN A 82 2.09 -12.28 4.60
N HIS A 83 3.29 -12.81 4.39
CA HIS A 83 4.13 -13.37 5.44
C HIS A 83 4.46 -12.32 6.51
N ARG A 84 4.85 -11.12 6.07
CA ARG A 84 5.21 -10.00 6.95
C ARG A 84 4.03 -9.48 7.78
N ILE A 85 2.82 -9.50 7.23
CA ILE A 85 1.63 -8.93 7.90
C ILE A 85 0.86 -9.99 8.72
N ALA A 86 0.89 -11.27 8.34
CA ALA A 86 -0.02 -12.29 8.86
C ALA A 86 0.08 -12.55 10.38
N HIS A 87 1.21 -12.23 10.99
CA HIS A 87 1.50 -12.50 12.40
C HIS A 87 1.39 -11.26 13.31
N LEU A 88 1.11 -10.08 12.74
CA LEU A 88 1.05 -8.84 13.50
C LEU A 88 -0.23 -8.75 14.34
N ASP A 89 -0.09 -8.29 15.57
CA ASP A 89 -1.10 -8.35 16.62
C ASP A 89 -1.64 -6.98 17.06
N SER A 90 -1.10 -5.90 16.51
CA SER A 90 -1.57 -4.52 16.74
C SER A 90 -1.71 -3.74 15.44
N ARG A 91 -2.59 -2.72 15.48
CA ARG A 91 -2.82 -1.82 14.35
C ARG A 91 -1.55 -1.05 14.01
N GLU A 92 -0.82 -0.61 15.02
CA GLU A 92 0.41 0.17 14.91
C GLU A 92 1.50 -0.65 14.23
N ALA A 93 1.66 -1.92 14.60
CA ALA A 93 2.61 -2.83 13.94
C ALA A 93 2.26 -3.01 12.46
N VAL A 94 0.97 -3.22 12.14
CA VAL A 94 0.52 -3.36 10.74
C VAL A 94 0.81 -2.09 9.93
N LEU A 95 0.55 -0.91 10.49
CA LEU A 95 0.84 0.36 9.81
C LEU A 95 2.35 0.59 9.62
N SER A 96 3.16 0.24 10.63
CA SER A 96 4.62 0.29 10.54
C SER A 96 5.14 -0.63 9.43
N GLU A 97 4.62 -1.86 9.36
CA GLU A 97 5.02 -2.82 8.33
C GLU A 97 4.60 -2.38 6.93
N LEU A 98 3.38 -1.84 6.78
CA LEU A 98 2.95 -1.23 5.51
C LEU A 98 3.87 -0.08 5.11
N ALA A 99 4.28 0.78 6.05
CA ALA A 99 5.22 1.86 5.77
C ALA A 99 6.60 1.34 5.32
N GLN A 100 7.10 0.27 5.94
CA GLN A 100 8.36 -0.37 5.53
C GLN A 100 8.25 -0.97 4.13
N ILE A 101 7.16 -1.68 3.83
CA ILE A 101 6.95 -2.25 2.49
C ILE A 101 6.87 -1.15 1.43
N LYS A 102 6.28 0.03 1.73
CA LYS A 102 6.33 1.18 0.80
C LYS A 102 7.75 1.58 0.49
N LEU A 103 8.60 1.68 1.51
CA LEU A 103 10.00 2.02 1.33
C LEU A 103 10.69 0.97 0.46
N ASP A 104 10.49 -0.32 0.75
CA ASP A 104 11.09 -1.42 -0.02
C ASP A 104 10.66 -1.40 -1.50
N LEU A 105 9.41 -1.02 -1.79
CA LEU A 105 8.92 -0.82 -3.16
C LEU A 105 9.54 0.41 -3.84
N LEU A 106 9.77 1.50 -3.10
CA LEU A 106 10.40 2.72 -3.59
C LEU A 106 11.92 2.56 -3.81
N THR A 107 12.59 1.76 -2.98
CA THR A 107 14.01 1.45 -3.09
C THR A 107 14.29 0.25 -4.01
N ARG A 108 13.25 -0.44 -4.47
CA ARG A 108 13.33 -1.69 -5.27
C ARG A 108 13.92 -2.88 -4.50
N SER A 109 13.90 -2.83 -3.18
CA SER A 109 14.29 -3.94 -2.29
C SER A 109 13.23 -5.05 -2.24
N LEU A 110 11.97 -4.73 -2.54
CA LEU A 110 10.92 -5.72 -2.79
C LEU A 110 10.59 -5.76 -4.30
N PRO A 111 11.03 -6.79 -5.05
CA PRO A 111 10.79 -6.84 -6.48
C PRO A 111 9.32 -7.16 -6.78
N LEU A 112 8.62 -6.32 -7.54
CA LEU A 112 7.29 -6.65 -8.07
C LEU A 112 7.34 -7.48 -9.36
N GLN A 113 8.48 -7.45 -10.04
CA GLN A 113 8.71 -8.01 -11.37
C GLN A 113 10.11 -8.59 -11.43
N ARG A 114 10.36 -9.52 -12.36
CA ARG A 114 11.74 -9.88 -12.70
C ARG A 114 12.36 -8.66 -13.37
N ILE A 115 13.39 -8.10 -12.74
CA ILE A 115 14.20 -7.07 -13.36
C ILE A 115 15.18 -7.84 -14.24
N ASP A 116 14.77 -8.10 -15.47
CA ASP A 116 15.69 -8.53 -16.51
C ASP A 116 16.42 -7.23 -16.93
N LEU A 117 17.59 -6.97 -16.31
CA LEU A 117 18.52 -5.91 -16.74
C LEU A 117 19.25 -6.34 -18.01
#